data_AF-A0A9N9DBY1-F1
#
_entry.id   AF-A0A9N9DBY1-F1
#
_cell.length_a   1.000
_cell.length_b   1.000
_cell.length_c   1.000
_cell.angle_alpha   90.00
_cell.angle_beta   90.00
_cell.angle_gamma   90.00
#
_symmetry.space_group_name_H-M   'P 1'
#
loop_
_entity.id
_entity.type
_entity.pdbx_description
1 polymer ?
#
loop_
_entity_poly.entity_id
_entity_poly.type
_entity_poly.pdbx_seq_one_letter_code
_entity_poly.pdbx_strand_id
1 'polypeptide(L)'
;QADNHKNNVIRRHEHQDDETLPVFRLHRPDGINEDRVIDLARSLYGISNYTIKYIDSRIILRSGSHVVEVDTISGGIWTADEASLWNTSIRPELVSDEQAFEIINNLIHNHTLLPKFDEDEPFQLVSGKISGSLLGQQSTVNGSRITHKLDTRTSYRITVNLPNKPHIPIIGGGAKFQFVLGEAGRLIGFNGVWRQPEKKNLEVKIIPKKETDKIFLDKFKNQKLVNFTSSLAYFSAPSSKTQQHLYPVYVYDGTLMVSGKHVPLRQVILPATHFFPFPKKQTPQQSRSHNETENEKRINRRNKLTCGTEWIGESGGLGGSHDNALGFVNGLYDDGWDISFNWGDFNAFKSDWTTDNDDWIDNVDFVFYTGHANKDGWELDGGNSFLTFNEIGLLDRDLEWLVIAACGPLQDDIISPGGGDVFRWEPAFRGGLHLLLGYASVTYDNTDEGRLLTKYAREGQTIINAWFRAAQEIQPSQNTFGPPDGPDIWVGAVWMSSPSSDPSQDHIWDSGSVSADPINFNLMNALWTHC
;
A
#
# COMPACT_ATOMS: atom_id res chain seq x y z
N GLN A 1 52.85 -15.98 -15.65
CA GLN A 1 52.20 -14.68 -15.29
C GLN A 1 50.66 -14.72 -15.35
N ALA A 2 50.01 -15.83 -15.75
CA ALA A 2 48.54 -15.94 -15.73
C ALA A 2 47.95 -16.56 -14.44
N ASP A 3 48.76 -17.18 -13.57
CA ASP A 3 48.27 -17.84 -12.34
C ASP A 3 48.28 -16.96 -11.07
N ASN A 4 48.84 -15.75 -11.13
CA ASN A 4 48.87 -14.83 -9.98
C ASN A 4 47.66 -13.89 -9.89
N HIS A 5 46.72 -13.94 -10.85
CA HIS A 5 45.52 -13.09 -10.81
C HIS A 5 44.29 -13.74 -10.16
N LYS A 6 44.28 -15.07 -9.96
CA LYS A 6 43.15 -15.74 -9.26
C LYS A 6 43.26 -15.70 -7.73
N ASN A 7 44.46 -15.50 -7.18
CA ASN A 7 44.66 -15.48 -5.72
C ASN A 7 44.52 -14.11 -5.05
N ASN A 8 44.42 -13.01 -5.82
CA ASN A 8 44.26 -11.66 -5.27
C ASN A 8 42.81 -11.16 -5.20
N VAL A 9 41.84 -11.88 -5.78
CA VAL A 9 40.41 -11.53 -5.68
C VAL A 9 39.74 -12.22 -4.47
N ILE A 10 40.32 -13.31 -3.96
CA ILE A 10 39.73 -14.09 -2.86
C ILE A 10 40.12 -13.55 -1.47
N ARG A 11 41.20 -12.77 -1.35
CA ARG A 11 41.70 -12.26 -0.05
C ARG A 11 41.13 -10.92 0.44
N ARG A 12 40.19 -10.29 -0.28
CA ARG A 12 39.55 -9.02 0.16
C ARG A 12 38.17 -9.19 0.82
N HIS A 13 37.68 -10.41 1.01
CA HIS A 13 36.37 -10.66 1.61
C HIS A 13 36.40 -11.30 3.01
N GLU A 14 37.57 -11.42 3.65
CA GLU A 14 37.71 -11.99 5.02
C GLU A 14 37.76 -10.95 6.15
N HIS A 15 37.40 -9.68 5.90
CA HIS A 15 37.38 -8.62 6.92
C HIS A 15 36.00 -7.99 7.18
N GLN A 16 34.92 -8.66 6.79
CA GLN A 16 33.56 -8.14 7.01
C GLN A 16 32.93 -8.56 8.37
N ASP A 17 33.66 -9.31 9.21
CA ASP A 17 33.10 -9.98 10.40
C ASP A 17 32.89 -9.08 11.64
N ASP A 18 33.28 -7.80 11.58
CA ASP A 18 33.13 -6.83 12.68
C ASP A 18 32.36 -5.56 12.30
N GLU A 19 31.62 -5.58 11.19
CA GLU A 19 30.79 -4.44 10.82
C GLU A 19 29.60 -4.30 11.79
N THR A 20 29.43 -3.11 12.39
CA THR A 20 28.29 -2.77 13.24
C THR A 20 27.41 -1.72 12.58
N LEU A 21 26.13 -1.70 12.96
CA LEU A 21 25.21 -0.61 12.67
C LEU A 21 24.51 -0.16 13.95
N PRO A 22 24.19 1.14 14.05
CA PRO A 22 23.44 1.64 15.17
C PRO A 22 21.97 1.18 15.12
N VAL A 23 21.47 0.76 16.27
CA VAL A 23 20.03 0.64 16.55
C VAL A 23 19.66 1.80 17.44
N PHE A 24 18.64 2.55 17.03
CA PHE A 24 18.19 3.72 17.78
C PHE A 24 16.92 3.40 18.55
N ARG A 25 16.92 3.65 19.85
CA ARG A 25 15.69 3.61 20.63
C ARG A 25 14.83 4.82 20.26
N LEU A 26 13.52 4.63 20.17
CA LEU A 26 12.59 5.67 19.79
C LEU A 26 11.88 6.23 21.01
N HIS A 27 11.78 7.57 21.06
CA HIS A 27 10.95 8.25 22.04
C HIS A 27 9.47 7.91 21.79
N ARG A 28 8.74 7.75 22.89
CA ARG A 28 7.28 7.89 22.82
C ARG A 28 6.98 9.36 22.57
N PRO A 29 6.03 9.66 21.67
CA PRO A 29 5.67 11.04 21.44
C PRO A 29 5.03 11.61 22.71
N ASP A 30 5.54 12.76 23.16
CA ASP A 30 5.00 13.50 24.30
C ASP A 30 4.05 14.60 23.79
N GLY A 31 3.11 15.03 24.64
CA GLY A 31 2.25 16.19 24.35
C GLY A 31 1.20 15.96 23.25
N ILE A 32 0.86 14.71 22.92
CA ILE A 32 -0.30 14.43 22.06
C ILE A 32 -1.57 14.50 22.91
N ASN A 33 -2.36 15.54 22.68
CA ASN A 33 -3.63 15.81 23.36
C ASN A 33 -4.59 16.57 22.41
N GLU A 34 -5.79 16.89 22.89
CA GLU A 34 -6.78 17.65 22.10
C GLU A 34 -6.24 19.00 21.63
N ASP A 35 -5.54 19.74 22.50
CA ASP A 35 -5.00 21.06 22.18
C ASP A 35 -4.10 21.00 20.94
N ARG A 36 -3.25 19.97 20.83
CA ARG A 36 -2.40 19.78 19.64
C ARG A 36 -3.22 19.59 18.37
N VAL A 37 -4.30 18.81 18.41
CA VAL A 37 -5.18 18.58 17.24
C VAL A 37 -5.93 19.86 16.88
N ILE A 38 -6.43 20.58 17.87
CA ILE A 38 -7.13 21.87 17.69
C ILE A 38 -6.20 22.90 17.08
N ASP A 39 -4.96 23.00 17.57
CA ASP A 39 -3.96 23.93 17.06
C ASP A 39 -3.60 23.63 15.61
N LEU A 40 -3.40 22.36 15.26
CA LEU A 40 -3.20 21.93 13.87
C LEU A 40 -4.41 22.29 12.99
N ALA A 41 -5.64 22.03 13.45
CA ALA A 41 -6.85 22.34 12.69
C ALA A 41 -7.04 23.84 12.44
N ARG A 42 -6.79 24.66 13.46
CA ARG A 42 -6.81 26.13 13.33
C ARG A 42 -5.72 26.62 12.41
N SER A 43 -4.50 26.10 12.56
CA SER A 43 -3.34 26.61 11.86
C SER A 43 -3.31 26.22 10.38
N LEU A 44 -3.75 25.01 10.05
CA LEU A 44 -3.75 24.49 8.68
C LEU A 44 -4.99 24.90 7.89
N TYR A 45 -6.15 24.98 8.54
CA TYR A 45 -7.45 25.15 7.85
C TYR A 45 -8.30 26.30 8.38
N GLY A 46 -7.87 27.02 9.42
CA GLY A 46 -8.68 28.09 10.02
C GLY A 46 -9.95 27.58 10.72
N ILE A 47 -9.97 26.31 11.14
CA ILE A 47 -11.18 25.68 11.72
C ILE A 47 -11.45 26.21 13.13
N SER A 48 -12.65 26.72 13.36
CA SER A 48 -13.12 27.15 14.69
C SER A 48 -14.30 26.34 15.23
N ASN A 49 -15.10 25.72 14.35
CA ASN A 49 -16.28 24.93 14.70
C ASN A 49 -16.02 23.47 14.35
N TYR A 50 -16.00 22.58 15.34
CA TYR A 50 -15.61 21.20 15.11
C TYR A 50 -16.25 20.23 16.10
N THR A 51 -16.10 18.95 15.80
CA THR A 51 -16.33 17.85 16.74
C THR A 51 -15.03 17.09 16.94
N ILE A 52 -14.79 16.58 18.14
CA ILE A 52 -13.65 15.70 18.44
C ILE A 52 -14.20 14.32 18.81
N LYS A 53 -13.58 13.27 18.27
CA LYS A 53 -13.83 11.87 18.62
C LYS A 53 -12.52 11.19 18.96
N TYR A 54 -12.63 10.19 19.84
CA TYR A 54 -11.54 9.28 20.19
C TYR A 54 -11.87 7.91 19.60
N ILE A 55 -11.05 7.43 18.68
CA ILE A 55 -11.25 6.12 18.05
C ILE A 55 -9.92 5.38 18.06
N ASP A 56 -9.88 4.28 18.82
CA ASP A 56 -8.66 3.55 19.16
C ASP A 56 -7.60 4.46 19.79
N SER A 57 -6.41 4.54 19.20
CA SER A 57 -5.31 5.42 19.58
C SER A 57 -5.40 6.82 18.99
N ARG A 58 -6.50 7.22 18.34
CA ARG A 58 -6.54 8.48 17.57
C ARG A 58 -7.45 9.51 18.17
N ILE A 59 -7.00 10.76 18.12
CA ILE A 59 -7.80 11.95 18.38
C ILE A 59 -8.16 12.55 17.02
N ILE A 60 -9.44 12.53 16.67
CA ILE A 60 -9.95 12.93 15.36
C ILE A 60 -10.82 14.16 15.52
N LEU A 61 -10.41 15.27 14.92
CA LEU A 61 -11.18 16.50 14.81
C LEU A 61 -11.80 16.58 13.40
N ARG A 62 -13.12 16.80 13.34
CA ARG A 62 -13.86 16.99 12.08
C ARG A 62 -14.62 18.31 12.05
N SER A 63 -14.56 19.01 10.91
CA SER A 63 -15.30 20.24 10.60
C SER A 63 -15.73 20.24 9.13
N GLY A 64 -16.98 19.84 8.87
CA GLY A 64 -17.46 19.64 7.49
C GLY A 64 -16.65 18.53 6.81
N SER A 65 -16.06 18.84 5.64
CA SER A 65 -15.17 17.94 4.90
C SER A 65 -13.74 17.87 5.45
N HIS A 66 -13.37 18.74 6.41
CA HIS A 66 -12.02 18.77 6.93
C HIS A 66 -11.84 17.80 8.10
N VAL A 67 -10.75 17.03 8.04
CA VAL A 67 -10.34 16.09 9.06
C VAL A 67 -8.91 16.41 9.50
N VAL A 68 -8.69 16.43 10.80
CA VAL A 68 -7.36 16.47 11.41
C VAL A 68 -7.30 15.38 12.45
N GLU A 69 -6.37 14.46 12.26
CA GLU A 69 -6.20 13.27 13.08
C GLU A 69 -4.76 13.20 13.59
N VAL A 70 -4.60 12.88 14.87
CA VAL A 70 -3.30 12.56 15.46
C VAL A 70 -3.38 11.24 16.21
N ASP A 71 -2.49 10.32 15.87
CA ASP A 71 -2.34 9.03 16.55
C ASP A 71 -1.48 9.19 17.81
N THR A 72 -2.05 8.89 18.98
CA THR A 72 -1.43 9.03 20.31
C THR A 72 -0.30 8.05 20.58
N ILE A 73 -0.19 6.96 19.81
CA ILE A 73 0.87 5.97 19.97
C ILE A 73 2.15 6.43 19.28
N SER A 74 2.01 7.01 18.09
CA SER A 74 3.13 7.30 17.20
C SER A 74 3.41 8.79 16.97
N GLY A 75 2.43 9.66 17.24
CA GLY A 75 2.46 11.06 16.83
C GLY A 75 2.21 11.25 15.34
N GLY A 76 1.77 10.20 14.64
CA GLY A 76 1.41 10.29 13.23
C GLY A 76 0.24 11.23 13.04
N ILE A 77 0.34 12.08 12.01
CA ILE A 77 -0.67 13.05 11.64
C ILE A 77 -1.29 12.61 10.32
N TRP A 78 -2.62 12.71 10.23
CA TRP A 78 -3.36 12.62 8.98
C TRP A 78 -4.32 13.81 8.90
N THR A 79 -4.29 14.55 7.80
CA THR A 79 -5.25 15.61 7.52
C THR A 79 -5.75 15.53 6.10
N ALA A 80 -7.02 15.88 5.90
CA ALA A 80 -7.65 15.88 4.59
C ALA A 80 -8.76 16.94 4.53
N ASP A 81 -8.90 17.60 3.38
CA ASP A 81 -10.16 18.17 2.92
C ASP A 81 -10.83 17.14 2.00
N GLU A 82 -11.70 16.30 2.57
CA GLU A 82 -12.36 15.17 1.89
C GLU A 82 -13.24 15.60 0.70
N ALA A 83 -13.62 16.89 0.62
CA ALA A 83 -14.36 17.41 -0.53
C ALA A 83 -13.46 17.66 -1.75
N SER A 84 -12.14 17.72 -1.56
CA SER A 84 -11.16 18.02 -2.61
C SER A 84 -10.19 16.87 -2.85
N LEU A 85 -9.68 16.26 -1.78
CA LEU A 85 -8.71 15.16 -1.87
C LEU A 85 -9.32 13.99 -2.64
N TRP A 86 -8.72 13.66 -3.79
CA TRP A 86 -9.15 12.58 -4.70
C TRP A 86 -10.55 12.74 -5.31
N ASN A 87 -11.15 13.93 -5.23
CA ASN A 87 -12.43 14.19 -5.86
C ASN A 87 -12.25 14.29 -7.39
N THR A 88 -12.82 13.32 -8.11
CA THR A 88 -12.69 13.19 -9.57
C THR A 88 -13.58 14.18 -10.34
N SER A 89 -14.53 14.82 -9.66
CA SER A 89 -15.48 15.77 -10.25
C SER A 89 -14.94 17.20 -10.34
N ILE A 90 -13.88 17.53 -9.60
CA ILE A 90 -13.28 18.87 -9.63
C ILE A 90 -12.24 19.00 -10.76
N ARG A 91 -12.00 20.23 -11.20
CA ARG A 91 -10.98 20.59 -12.20
C ARG A 91 -10.16 21.76 -11.66
N PRO A 92 -9.19 21.49 -10.77
CA PRO A 92 -8.54 22.56 -10.04
C PRO A 92 -7.50 23.32 -10.89
N GLU A 93 -7.38 24.63 -10.62
CA GLU A 93 -6.26 25.44 -11.08
C GLU A 93 -5.05 25.18 -10.18
N LEU A 94 -4.18 24.26 -10.62
CA LEU A 94 -2.98 23.88 -9.87
C LEU A 94 -1.87 24.92 -10.03
N VAL A 95 -1.19 25.21 -8.92
CA VAL A 95 0.04 26.01 -8.91
C VAL A 95 1.20 25.29 -9.59
N SER A 96 2.20 26.05 -10.03
CA SER A 96 3.43 25.45 -10.57
C SER A 96 4.21 24.69 -9.51
N ASP A 97 5.08 23.79 -9.93
CA ASP A 97 5.96 23.02 -9.05
C ASP A 97 6.81 23.92 -8.12
N GLU A 98 7.31 25.03 -8.65
CA GLU A 98 8.13 25.99 -7.90
C GLU A 98 7.30 26.73 -6.84
N GLN A 99 6.09 27.17 -7.20
CA GLN A 99 5.13 27.76 -6.26
C GLN A 99 4.69 26.76 -5.18
N ALA A 100 4.49 25.49 -5.55
CA ALA A 100 4.16 24.44 -4.59
C ALA A 100 5.25 24.29 -3.52
N PHE A 101 6.53 24.28 -3.91
CA PHE A 101 7.64 24.26 -2.97
C PHE A 101 7.66 25.48 -2.05
N GLU A 102 7.43 26.68 -2.59
CA GLU A 102 7.36 27.90 -1.77
C GLU A 102 6.24 27.82 -0.71
N ILE A 103 5.03 27.43 -1.13
CA ILE A 103 3.87 27.27 -0.22
C ILE A 103 4.19 26.23 0.87
N ILE A 104 4.73 25.09 0.49
CA ILE A 104 5.03 24.01 1.43
C ILE A 104 6.15 24.38 2.38
N ASN A 105 7.21 25.05 1.89
CA ASN A 105 8.26 25.57 2.76
C ASN A 105 7.68 26.54 3.79
N ASN A 106 6.78 27.43 3.41
CA ASN A 106 6.10 28.33 4.34
C ASN A 106 5.27 27.56 5.39
N LEU A 107 4.53 26.52 4.98
CA LEU A 107 3.79 25.65 5.91
C LEU A 107 4.71 24.94 6.90
N ILE A 108 5.83 24.39 6.42
CA ILE A 108 6.83 23.70 7.25
C ILE A 108 7.39 24.66 8.31
N HIS A 109 7.77 25.87 7.91
CA HIS A 109 8.34 26.88 8.81
C HIS A 109 7.32 27.33 9.88
N ASN A 110 6.05 27.50 9.51
CA ASN A 110 5.02 28.04 10.41
C ASN A 110 4.41 27.01 11.36
N HIS A 111 4.40 25.72 11.01
CA HIS A 111 3.61 24.71 11.73
C HIS A 111 4.41 23.56 12.34
N THR A 112 5.74 23.53 12.16
CA THR A 112 6.62 22.45 12.68
C THR A 112 6.11 21.06 12.27
N LEU A 113 5.77 20.91 10.98
CA LEU A 113 5.21 19.66 10.43
C LEU A 113 6.28 18.62 10.11
N LEU A 114 7.54 19.05 10.02
CA LEU A 114 8.69 18.20 9.79
C LEU A 114 9.62 18.21 11.01
N PRO A 115 10.30 17.09 11.29
CA PRO A 115 11.32 17.05 12.31
C PRO A 115 12.50 17.95 11.93
N LYS A 116 13.17 18.45 12.96
CA LYS A 116 14.42 19.20 12.84
C LYS A 116 15.52 18.29 13.38
N PHE A 117 16.64 18.23 12.66
CA PHE A 117 17.80 17.45 13.04
C PHE A 117 18.95 18.40 13.35
N ASP A 118 19.65 18.15 14.46
CA ASP A 118 20.90 18.83 14.77
C ASP A 118 22.01 18.35 13.81
N GLU A 119 23.09 19.13 13.63
CA GLU A 119 24.20 18.77 12.73
C GLU A 119 24.92 17.47 13.10
N ASP A 120 24.84 17.05 14.38
CA ASP A 120 25.44 15.82 14.89
C ASP A 120 24.51 14.59 14.82
N GLU A 121 23.24 14.78 14.45
CA GLU A 121 22.30 13.67 14.29
C GLU A 121 22.53 12.94 12.95
N PRO A 122 22.44 11.60 12.92
CA PRO A 122 22.68 10.83 11.70
C PRO A 122 21.47 10.83 10.77
N PHE A 123 20.56 11.80 10.87
CA PHE A 123 19.32 11.84 10.12
C PHE A 123 19.29 13.05 9.20
N GLN A 124 18.83 12.85 7.98
CA GLN A 124 18.70 13.91 7.01
C GLN A 124 17.32 13.87 6.37
N LEU A 125 16.67 15.03 6.32
CA LEU A 125 15.48 15.22 5.51
C LEU A 125 15.88 15.37 4.05
N VAL A 126 15.29 14.56 3.18
CA VAL A 126 15.49 14.59 1.74
C VAL A 126 14.15 14.88 1.09
N SER A 127 14.08 15.97 0.32
CA SER A 127 12.91 16.25 -0.51
C SER A 127 12.80 15.23 -1.64
N GLY A 128 11.60 14.70 -1.83
CA GLY A 128 11.24 13.87 -2.97
C GLY A 128 10.92 14.71 -4.21
N LYS A 129 10.46 14.02 -5.26
CA LYS A 129 9.95 14.67 -6.46
C LYS A 129 8.56 15.26 -6.20
N ILE A 130 8.22 16.29 -6.98
CA ILE A 130 6.84 16.72 -7.10
C ILE A 130 6.06 15.73 -7.95
N SER A 131 4.86 15.42 -7.51
CA SER A 131 3.93 14.55 -8.21
C SER A 131 2.49 15.05 -8.05
N GLY A 132 1.51 14.17 -8.15
CA GLY A 132 0.12 14.45 -7.90
C GLY A 132 -0.76 13.26 -8.23
N SER A 133 -2.02 13.32 -7.81
CA SER A 133 -3.01 12.33 -8.23
C SER A 133 -3.41 12.55 -9.69
N LEU A 134 -3.51 11.46 -10.45
CA LEU A 134 -3.80 11.48 -11.88
C LEU A 134 -5.09 10.71 -12.16
N LEU A 135 -5.99 11.32 -12.92
CA LEU A 135 -7.22 10.69 -13.40
C LEU A 135 -7.13 10.47 -14.91
N GLY A 136 -7.15 9.21 -15.33
CA GLY A 136 -7.34 8.79 -16.70
C GLY A 136 -8.80 8.43 -16.95
N GLN A 137 -9.39 8.95 -18.02
CA GLN A 137 -10.76 8.61 -18.42
C GLN A 137 -10.78 8.23 -19.89
N GLN A 138 -11.33 7.07 -20.24
CA GLN A 138 -11.43 6.57 -21.60
C GLN A 138 -12.90 6.33 -21.97
N SER A 139 -13.34 6.89 -23.10
CA SER A 139 -14.67 6.58 -23.63
C SER A 139 -14.68 5.20 -24.28
N THR A 140 -15.68 4.37 -23.94
CA THR A 140 -15.86 3.07 -24.59
C THR A 140 -16.43 3.17 -25.99
N VAL A 141 -16.99 4.33 -26.36
CA VAL A 141 -17.65 4.56 -27.66
C VAL A 141 -16.63 4.80 -28.77
N ASN A 142 -15.60 5.60 -28.50
CA ASN A 142 -14.60 6.00 -29.50
C ASN A 142 -13.15 5.70 -29.10
N GLY A 143 -12.92 5.17 -27.90
CA GLY A 143 -11.59 4.88 -27.36
C GLY A 143 -10.77 6.09 -26.96
N SER A 144 -11.30 7.32 -27.04
CA SER A 144 -10.54 8.53 -26.73
C SER A 144 -10.26 8.62 -25.23
N ARG A 145 -9.00 8.86 -24.88
CA ARG A 145 -8.55 8.98 -23.50
C ARG A 145 -8.15 10.41 -23.18
N ILE A 146 -8.65 10.91 -22.05
CA ILE A 146 -8.21 12.16 -21.44
C ILE A 146 -7.51 11.86 -20.13
N THR A 147 -6.53 12.68 -19.78
CA THR A 147 -5.81 12.59 -18.51
C THR A 147 -5.74 13.98 -17.89
N HIS A 148 -5.96 14.09 -16.58
CA HIS A 148 -5.75 15.34 -15.86
C HIS A 148 -5.28 15.08 -14.42
N LYS A 149 -4.59 16.07 -13.87
CA LYS A 149 -4.02 16.07 -12.52
C LYS A 149 -5.03 16.70 -11.55
N LEU A 150 -5.24 16.10 -10.38
CA LEU A 150 -6.20 16.58 -9.36
C LEU A 150 -5.54 17.41 -8.25
N ASP A 151 -4.25 17.22 -8.03
CA ASP A 151 -3.50 17.88 -6.96
C ASP A 151 -2.02 17.92 -7.30
N THR A 152 -1.28 18.81 -6.67
CA THR A 152 0.19 18.81 -6.67
C THR A 152 0.68 18.31 -5.32
N ARG A 153 1.55 17.29 -5.34
CA ARG A 153 2.07 16.65 -4.15
C ARG A 153 3.58 16.85 -4.02
N THR A 154 4.04 17.09 -2.81
CA THR A 154 5.47 17.02 -2.48
C THR A 154 5.66 16.03 -1.34
N SER A 155 6.65 15.17 -1.48
CA SER A 155 7.05 14.23 -0.44
C SER A 155 8.38 14.64 0.18
N TYR A 156 8.55 14.35 1.45
CA TYR A 156 9.82 14.39 2.15
C TYR A 156 10.03 13.03 2.82
N ARG A 157 11.27 12.59 2.85
CA ARG A 157 11.66 11.33 3.50
C ARG A 157 12.88 11.57 4.35
N ILE A 158 13.07 10.74 5.35
CA ILE A 158 14.27 10.76 6.19
C ILE A 158 15.20 9.64 5.76
N THR A 159 16.49 9.95 5.68
CA THR A 159 17.56 8.98 5.46
C THR A 159 18.49 8.95 6.65
N VAL A 160 19.23 7.85 6.81
CA VAL A 160 20.30 7.73 7.80
C VAL A 160 21.64 8.00 7.11
N ASN A 161 22.37 9.00 7.60
CA ASN A 161 23.69 9.40 7.15
C ASN A 161 24.74 8.89 8.14
N LEU A 162 25.41 7.79 7.79
CA LEU A 162 26.47 7.21 8.62
C LEU A 162 27.84 7.50 8.00
N PRO A 163 28.90 7.70 8.81
CA PRO A 163 30.24 7.94 8.30
C PRO A 163 30.69 6.84 7.32
N ASN A 164 31.23 7.25 6.17
CA ASN A 164 31.74 6.37 5.12
C ASN A 164 30.72 5.40 4.50
N LYS A 165 29.42 5.67 4.67
CA LYS A 165 28.33 4.91 4.04
C LYS A 165 27.52 5.83 3.13
N PRO A 166 26.96 5.31 2.02
CA PRO A 166 25.96 6.06 1.28
C PRO A 166 24.75 6.32 2.17
N HIS A 167 23.93 7.33 1.84
CA HIS A 167 22.67 7.57 2.51
C HIS A 167 21.82 6.31 2.52
N ILE A 168 21.48 5.82 3.71
CA ILE A 168 20.69 4.61 3.91
C ILE A 168 19.22 5.04 3.98
N PRO A 169 18.34 4.52 3.11
CA PRO A 169 16.93 4.89 3.14
C PRO A 169 16.26 4.37 4.42
N ILE A 170 15.28 5.12 4.92
CA ILE A 170 14.28 4.60 5.86
C ILE A 170 13.05 4.19 5.05
N ILE A 171 12.62 2.95 5.21
CA ILE A 171 11.48 2.33 4.52
C ILE A 171 10.33 2.03 5.50
N GLY A 172 9.19 1.61 4.96
CA GLY A 172 7.95 1.39 5.69
C GLY A 172 7.04 2.62 5.64
N GLY A 173 5.95 2.58 6.41
CA GLY A 173 4.95 3.63 6.46
C GLY A 173 5.36 4.88 7.23
N GLY A 174 6.42 4.79 8.04
CA GLY A 174 6.94 5.93 8.79
C GLY A 174 8.10 6.65 8.11
N ALA A 175 8.54 7.77 8.72
CA ALA A 175 9.65 8.59 8.24
C ALA A 175 9.46 9.20 6.84
N LYS A 176 8.20 9.31 6.42
CA LYS A 176 7.73 9.95 5.20
C LYS A 176 6.70 11.01 5.57
N PHE A 177 6.72 12.12 4.83
CA PHE A 177 5.77 13.21 4.96
C PHE A 177 5.30 13.59 3.57
N GLN A 178 4.00 13.79 3.39
CA GLN A 178 3.45 14.22 2.11
C GLN A 178 2.52 15.40 2.31
N PHE A 179 2.67 16.38 1.44
CA PHE A 179 1.83 17.56 1.37
C PHE A 179 1.08 17.52 0.05
N VAL A 180 -0.22 17.75 0.09
CA VAL A 180 -1.10 17.72 -1.09
C VAL A 180 -1.77 19.07 -1.23
N LEU A 181 -1.50 19.75 -2.34
CA LEU A 181 -2.05 21.05 -2.68
C LEU A 181 -3.09 20.90 -3.80
N GLY A 182 -4.29 21.45 -3.60
CA GLY A 182 -5.35 21.49 -4.59
C GLY A 182 -5.45 22.85 -5.28
N GLU A 183 -6.68 23.29 -5.48
CA GLU A 183 -7.05 24.59 -6.05
C GLU A 183 -6.19 25.75 -5.52
N ALA A 184 -5.55 26.48 -6.43
CA ALA A 184 -4.72 27.66 -6.16
C ALA A 184 -3.65 27.44 -5.06
N GLY A 185 -3.16 26.21 -4.90
CA GLY A 185 -2.14 25.87 -3.92
C GLY A 185 -2.65 25.68 -2.49
N ARG A 186 -3.97 25.58 -2.29
CA ARG A 186 -4.56 25.31 -0.97
C ARG A 186 -4.15 23.92 -0.47
N LEU A 187 -3.69 23.81 0.77
CA LEU A 187 -3.43 22.51 1.40
C LEU A 187 -4.75 21.74 1.53
N ILE A 188 -4.83 20.57 0.90
CA ILE A 188 -6.00 19.67 0.96
C ILE A 188 -5.65 18.32 1.59
N GLY A 189 -4.38 18.05 1.86
CA GLY A 189 -3.98 16.84 2.58
C GLY A 189 -2.56 16.94 3.13
N PHE A 190 -2.36 16.32 4.30
CA PHE A 190 -1.05 16.13 4.88
C PHE A 190 -1.02 14.80 5.63
N ASN A 191 0.03 14.02 5.45
CA ASN A 191 0.29 12.86 6.30
C ASN A 191 1.77 12.79 6.65
N GLY A 192 2.07 12.25 7.83
CA GLY A 192 3.44 11.93 8.19
C GLY A 192 3.59 11.47 9.62
N VAL A 193 4.63 10.69 9.86
CA VAL A 193 4.98 10.21 11.20
C VAL A 193 6.49 10.13 11.36
N TRP A 194 6.98 10.69 12.45
CA TRP A 194 8.36 10.53 12.89
C TRP A 194 8.42 10.36 14.39
N ARG A 195 9.07 9.28 14.81
CA ARG A 195 9.35 8.99 16.21
C ARG A 195 10.79 9.42 16.45
N GLN A 196 10.99 10.45 17.27
CA GLN A 196 12.34 10.97 17.48
C GLN A 196 13.24 9.88 18.08
N PRO A 197 14.40 9.59 17.48
CA PRO A 197 15.36 8.67 18.05
C PRO A 197 16.07 9.28 19.27
N GLU A 198 16.38 8.46 20.28
CA GLU A 198 17.26 8.84 21.38
C GLU A 198 18.67 9.12 20.83
N LYS A 199 19.36 10.15 21.35
CA LYS A 199 20.74 10.46 20.94
C LYS A 199 21.71 9.30 21.18
N LYS A 200 21.41 8.44 22.16
CA LYS A 200 22.18 7.22 22.44
C LYS A 200 21.68 6.09 21.55
N ASN A 201 22.59 5.55 20.75
CA ASN A 201 22.36 4.34 19.97
C ASN A 201 23.01 3.12 20.63
N LEU A 202 22.59 1.93 20.18
CA LEU A 202 23.24 0.67 20.46
C LEU A 202 23.93 0.19 19.19
N GLU A 203 25.26 0.05 19.22
CA GLU A 203 25.99 -0.58 18.11
C GLU A 203 25.74 -2.09 18.14
N VAL A 204 25.17 -2.63 17.06
CA VAL A 204 24.85 -4.05 16.93
C VAL A 204 25.59 -4.64 15.74
N LYS A 205 26.14 -5.85 15.91
CA LYS A 205 26.76 -6.60 14.81
C LYS A 205 25.77 -6.86 13.69
N ILE A 206 26.19 -6.59 12.47
CA ILE A 206 25.42 -6.89 11.26
C ILE A 206 25.44 -8.40 11.03
N ILE A 207 24.29 -8.98 10.64
CA ILE A 207 24.23 -10.33 10.10
C ILE A 207 24.83 -10.28 8.68
N PRO A 208 25.90 -11.03 8.38
CA PRO A 208 26.50 -11.00 7.05
C PRO A 208 25.47 -11.24 5.95
N LYS A 209 25.48 -10.42 4.89
CA LYS A 209 24.53 -10.51 3.76
C LYS A 209 24.39 -11.94 3.22
N LYS A 210 25.48 -12.71 3.16
CA LYS A 210 25.47 -14.11 2.70
C LYS A 210 24.60 -15.03 3.55
N GLU A 211 24.45 -14.75 4.84
CA GLU A 211 23.58 -15.49 5.74
C GLU A 211 22.11 -15.12 5.52
N THR A 212 21.81 -13.82 5.41
CA THR A 212 20.44 -13.37 5.09
C THR A 212 20.01 -13.80 3.70
N ASP A 213 20.92 -13.88 2.72
CA ASP A 213 20.65 -14.42 1.39
C ASP A 213 20.20 -15.88 1.44
N LYS A 214 20.76 -16.69 2.35
CA LYS A 214 20.31 -18.08 2.54
C LYS A 214 18.92 -18.15 3.14
N ILE A 215 18.61 -17.29 4.11
CA ILE A 215 17.28 -17.18 4.70
C ILE A 215 16.25 -16.78 3.63
N PHE A 216 16.60 -15.80 2.81
CA PHE A 216 15.79 -15.38 1.67
C PHE A 216 15.56 -16.53 0.69
N LEU A 217 16.61 -17.20 0.24
CA LEU A 217 16.49 -18.33 -0.70
C LEU A 217 15.66 -19.49 -0.13
N ASP A 218 15.75 -19.78 1.17
CA ASP A 218 14.91 -20.81 1.79
C ASP A 218 13.41 -20.44 1.79
N LYS A 219 13.07 -19.15 1.94
CA LYS A 219 11.68 -18.67 1.81
C LYS A 219 11.11 -18.88 0.41
N PHE A 220 11.94 -18.80 -0.62
CA PHE A 220 11.54 -18.93 -2.02
C PHE A 220 11.86 -20.32 -2.61
N LYS A 221 12.17 -21.33 -1.80
CA LYS A 221 12.56 -22.67 -2.30
C LYS A 221 11.51 -23.39 -3.14
N ASN A 222 10.24 -23.04 -2.94
CA ASN A 222 9.11 -23.60 -3.70
C ASN A 222 8.80 -22.78 -4.96
N GLN A 223 9.52 -21.68 -5.18
CA GLN A 223 9.31 -20.73 -6.26
C GLN A 223 10.48 -20.75 -7.23
N LYS A 224 10.22 -20.45 -8.50
CA LYS A 224 11.28 -20.31 -9.49
C LYS A 224 11.80 -18.88 -9.52
N LEU A 225 12.71 -18.56 -8.60
CA LEU A 225 13.40 -17.28 -8.55
C LEU A 225 14.38 -17.13 -9.73
N VAL A 226 14.19 -16.10 -10.56
CA VAL A 226 15.03 -15.82 -11.74
C VAL A 226 16.27 -15.02 -11.34
N ASN A 227 16.07 -13.98 -10.56
CA ASN A 227 17.10 -13.11 -10.02
C ASN A 227 16.63 -12.50 -8.70
N PHE A 228 17.57 -12.00 -7.91
CA PHE A 228 17.29 -11.17 -6.76
C PHE A 228 18.48 -10.26 -6.44
N THR A 229 18.22 -9.13 -5.81
CA THR A 229 19.25 -8.31 -5.16
C THR A 229 18.83 -7.96 -3.74
N SER A 230 19.73 -7.34 -2.98
CA SER A 230 19.38 -6.82 -1.67
C SER A 230 20.09 -5.50 -1.38
N SER A 231 19.41 -4.59 -0.71
CA SER A 231 19.97 -3.31 -0.24
C SER A 231 19.78 -3.14 1.26
N LEU A 232 20.63 -2.33 1.89
CA LEU A 232 20.50 -1.97 3.30
C LEU A 232 19.53 -0.79 3.45
N ALA A 233 18.63 -0.88 4.42
CA ALA A 233 17.71 0.18 4.81
C ALA A 233 17.53 0.22 6.33
N TYR A 234 16.79 1.20 6.84
CA TYR A 234 16.20 1.17 8.18
C TYR A 234 14.69 1.05 8.06
N PHE A 235 14.04 0.41 9.04
CA PHE A 235 12.59 0.24 9.02
C PHE A 235 11.88 1.18 10.01
N SER A 236 10.91 1.96 9.53
CA SER A 236 10.01 2.78 10.35
C SER A 236 8.57 2.33 10.14
N ALA A 237 7.94 1.87 11.23
CA ALA A 237 6.59 1.35 11.24
C ALA A 237 5.56 2.46 10.91
N PRO A 238 4.40 2.10 10.33
CA PRO A 238 3.31 3.03 10.06
C PRO A 238 2.78 3.70 11.34
N SER A 239 2.02 4.79 11.20
CA SER A 239 1.46 5.56 12.33
C SER A 239 0.63 4.69 13.29
N SER A 240 -0.16 3.76 12.77
CA SER A 240 -1.02 2.88 13.57
C SER A 240 -0.28 1.83 14.40
N LYS A 241 1.07 1.79 14.39
CA LYS A 241 1.87 0.80 15.12
C LYS A 241 2.77 1.44 16.17
N THR A 242 2.90 0.75 17.30
CA THR A 242 3.99 1.00 18.25
C THR A 242 5.31 0.53 17.66
N GLN A 243 6.35 1.35 17.74
CA GLN A 243 7.71 0.93 17.44
C GLN A 243 8.66 1.48 18.49
N GLN A 244 9.42 0.60 19.14
CA GLN A 244 10.34 0.99 20.21
C GLN A 244 11.74 1.32 19.69
N HIS A 245 12.09 0.83 18.49
CA HIS A 245 13.44 0.96 17.94
C HIS A 245 13.39 1.12 16.42
N LEU A 246 14.22 2.01 15.91
CA LEU A 246 14.59 2.12 14.50
C LEU A 246 15.82 1.24 14.28
N TYR A 247 15.70 0.24 13.42
CA TYR A 247 16.72 -0.79 13.24
C TYR A 247 17.01 -1.05 11.76
N PRO A 248 18.22 -1.52 11.43
CA PRO A 248 18.62 -1.80 10.06
C PRO A 248 18.03 -3.12 9.56
N VAL A 249 17.70 -3.15 8.28
CA VAL A 249 17.12 -4.28 7.56
C VAL A 249 17.75 -4.43 6.18
N TYR A 250 17.72 -5.65 5.65
CA TYR A 250 17.94 -5.90 4.24
C TYR A 250 16.60 -5.95 3.51
N VAL A 251 16.50 -5.17 2.44
CA VAL A 251 15.38 -5.17 1.51
C VAL A 251 15.75 -6.01 0.31
N TYR A 252 14.98 -7.07 0.06
CA TYR A 252 15.17 -7.95 -1.07
C TYR A 252 14.18 -7.62 -2.17
N ASP A 253 14.69 -7.50 -3.40
CA ASP A 253 13.95 -7.40 -4.64
C ASP A 253 14.32 -8.56 -5.57
N GLY A 254 13.51 -8.80 -6.60
CA GLY A 254 13.78 -9.86 -7.56
C GLY A 254 12.67 -10.10 -8.55
N THR A 255 12.79 -11.19 -9.30
CA THR A 255 11.80 -11.62 -10.29
C THR A 255 11.56 -13.11 -10.15
N LEU A 256 10.29 -13.50 -10.09
CA LEU A 256 9.82 -14.88 -10.12
C LEU A 256 9.41 -15.30 -11.52
N MET A 257 9.47 -16.61 -11.78
CA MET A 257 8.85 -17.25 -12.93
C MET A 257 7.62 -18.03 -12.50
N VAL A 258 6.43 -17.49 -12.78
CA VAL A 258 5.15 -18.13 -12.45
C VAL A 258 4.44 -18.50 -13.75
N SER A 259 4.24 -19.79 -14.01
CA SER A 259 3.59 -20.29 -15.23
C SER A 259 4.13 -19.67 -16.54
N GLY A 260 5.45 -19.42 -16.61
CA GLY A 260 6.13 -18.82 -17.76
C GLY A 260 6.09 -17.28 -17.82
N LYS A 261 5.46 -16.61 -16.86
CA LYS A 261 5.43 -15.15 -16.73
C LYS A 261 6.54 -14.67 -15.79
N HIS A 262 7.11 -13.51 -16.11
CA HIS A 262 8.01 -12.80 -15.20
C HIS A 262 7.15 -11.97 -14.26
N VAL A 263 7.28 -12.20 -12.96
CA VAL A 263 6.50 -11.52 -11.93
C VAL A 263 7.48 -10.83 -10.98
N PRO A 264 7.45 -9.50 -10.85
CA PRO A 264 8.31 -8.83 -9.90
C PRO A 264 7.95 -9.25 -8.47
N LEU A 265 8.97 -9.46 -7.66
CA LEU A 265 8.82 -9.87 -6.29
C LEU A 265 8.34 -8.69 -5.44
N ARG A 266 7.23 -8.89 -4.71
CA ARG A 266 6.87 -7.97 -3.63
C ARG A 266 8.00 -7.93 -2.61
N GLN A 267 8.50 -6.75 -2.29
CA GLN A 267 9.76 -6.60 -1.56
C GLN A 267 9.69 -7.21 -0.17
N VAL A 268 10.66 -8.06 0.15
CA VAL A 268 10.75 -8.77 1.44
C VAL A 268 11.80 -8.09 2.31
N ILE A 269 11.43 -7.83 3.56
CA ILE A 269 12.30 -7.22 4.56
C ILE A 269 12.82 -8.33 5.47
N LEU A 270 14.14 -8.47 5.55
CA LEU A 270 14.82 -9.34 6.50
C LEU A 270 15.67 -8.50 7.47
N PRO A 271 15.83 -8.93 8.74
CA PRO A 271 16.68 -8.22 9.67
C PRO A 271 18.13 -8.18 9.22
N ALA A 272 18.79 -7.02 9.33
CA ALA A 272 20.23 -6.90 9.10
C ALA A 272 21.05 -7.10 10.37
N THR A 273 20.41 -7.30 11.52
CA THR A 273 21.06 -7.55 12.82
C THR A 273 20.25 -8.58 13.60
N HIS A 274 20.79 -9.15 14.67
CA HIS A 274 20.02 -10.02 15.58
C HIS A 274 18.98 -9.25 16.43
N PHE A 275 18.86 -7.94 16.23
CA PHE A 275 17.89 -7.08 16.90
C PHE A 275 16.62 -6.98 16.05
N PHE A 276 15.64 -7.88 16.24
CA PHE A 276 14.39 -7.82 15.46
C PHE A 276 13.21 -8.62 16.05
N PRO A 277 11.96 -8.13 15.92
CA PRO A 277 10.77 -8.94 16.15
C PRO A 277 10.44 -9.79 14.92
N PHE A 278 10.71 -11.10 14.95
CA PHE A 278 10.31 -11.98 13.83
C PHE A 278 8.78 -11.99 13.67
N PRO A 279 8.26 -11.91 12.42
CA PRO A 279 6.86 -12.25 12.19
C PRO A 279 6.61 -13.67 12.70
N LYS A 280 5.42 -13.90 13.26
CA LYS A 280 5.04 -15.26 13.67
C LYS A 280 4.98 -16.13 12.43
N LYS A 281 5.52 -17.34 12.52
CA LYS A 281 5.38 -18.34 11.45
C LYS A 281 3.88 -18.60 11.23
N GLN A 282 3.46 -18.63 9.97
CA GLN A 282 2.07 -18.90 9.62
C GLN A 282 1.75 -20.37 9.92
N THR A 283 0.51 -20.63 10.30
CA THR A 283 0.01 -22.01 10.40
C THR A 283 -0.45 -22.42 9.01
N PRO A 284 0.04 -23.55 8.45
CA PRO A 284 -0.44 -24.02 7.17
C PRO A 284 -1.96 -24.20 7.18
N GLN A 285 -2.62 -23.74 6.13
CA GLN A 285 -4.04 -24.03 5.96
C GLN A 285 -4.28 -25.52 5.72
N GLN A 286 -5.43 -26.02 6.15
CA GLN A 286 -5.88 -27.35 5.78
C GLN A 286 -6.14 -27.41 4.28
N SER A 287 -5.80 -28.53 3.64
CA SER A 287 -6.06 -28.70 2.20
C SER A 287 -7.56 -28.67 1.93
N ARG A 288 -7.96 -27.84 0.96
CA ARG A 288 -9.33 -27.73 0.47
C ARG A 288 -9.58 -28.77 -0.63
N SER A 289 -10.76 -29.37 -0.61
CA SER A 289 -11.20 -30.26 -1.69
C SER A 289 -12.01 -29.48 -2.74
N HIS A 290 -11.84 -29.79 -4.03
CA HIS A 290 -12.66 -29.21 -5.10
C HIS A 290 -14.14 -29.59 -5.03
N ASN A 291 -14.54 -30.59 -4.23
CA ASN A 291 -15.87 -31.19 -4.24
C ASN A 291 -16.73 -30.84 -3.01
N GLU A 292 -16.39 -29.80 -2.23
CA GLU A 292 -17.30 -29.35 -1.17
C GLU A 292 -18.57 -28.76 -1.79
N THR A 293 -19.64 -29.56 -1.79
CA THR A 293 -20.95 -29.19 -2.35
C THR A 293 -21.57 -28.04 -1.56
N GLU A 294 -21.40 -26.80 -2.04
CA GLU A 294 -21.93 -25.57 -1.45
C GLU A 294 -23.45 -25.36 -1.61
N ASN A 295 -24.19 -26.35 -2.12
CA ASN A 295 -25.63 -26.22 -2.39
C ASN A 295 -26.48 -25.90 -1.14
N GLU A 296 -26.02 -26.21 0.09
CA GLU A 296 -26.75 -25.87 1.32
C GLU A 296 -26.51 -24.42 1.80
N LYS A 297 -25.43 -23.74 1.40
CA LYS A 297 -25.15 -22.34 1.78
C LYS A 297 -25.88 -21.33 0.89
N ARG A 298 -26.13 -21.68 -0.38
CA ARG A 298 -26.70 -20.80 -1.42
C ARG A 298 -28.09 -20.23 -1.10
N ILE A 299 -28.92 -20.90 -0.29
CA ILE A 299 -30.33 -20.51 -0.07
C ILE A 299 -30.50 -19.43 1.02
N ASN A 300 -29.53 -19.26 1.93
CA ASN A 300 -29.62 -18.33 3.07
C ASN A 300 -28.86 -17.01 2.92
N ARG A 301 -28.21 -16.77 1.76
CA ARG A 301 -27.30 -15.62 1.57
C ARG A 301 -27.96 -14.32 1.09
N ARG A 302 -29.16 -14.38 0.48
CA ARG A 302 -29.80 -13.24 -0.23
C ARG A 302 -30.06 -11.94 0.57
N ASN A 303 -29.73 -11.88 1.85
CA ASN A 303 -29.88 -10.67 2.68
C ASN A 303 -28.69 -10.44 3.63
N LYS A 304 -27.53 -11.06 3.39
CA LYS A 304 -26.36 -10.92 4.25
C LYS A 304 -25.22 -10.30 3.45
N LEU A 305 -24.60 -9.27 4.02
CA LEU A 305 -23.33 -8.75 3.53
C LEU A 305 -22.25 -9.82 3.68
N THR A 306 -21.52 -10.07 2.62
CA THR A 306 -20.55 -11.16 2.54
C THR A 306 -19.21 -10.66 2.00
N CYS A 307 -18.14 -11.31 2.45
CA CYS A 307 -16.79 -11.01 2.00
C CYS A 307 -15.96 -12.27 1.87
N GLY A 308 -14.83 -12.14 1.18
CA GLY A 308 -13.85 -13.21 1.13
C GLY A 308 -12.44 -12.71 0.84
N THR A 309 -11.47 -13.58 1.08
CA THR A 309 -10.08 -13.28 0.77
C THR A 309 -9.34 -14.47 0.19
N GLU A 310 -8.45 -14.16 -0.74
CA GLU A 310 -7.42 -15.08 -1.20
C GLU A 310 -6.03 -14.50 -1.04
N TRP A 311 -5.03 -15.35 -0.81
CA TRP A 311 -3.68 -14.84 -0.63
C TRP A 311 -2.60 -15.85 -0.96
N ILE A 312 -1.42 -15.35 -1.31
CA ILE A 312 -0.18 -16.14 -1.44
C ILE A 312 0.78 -15.68 -0.34
N GLY A 313 1.11 -16.57 0.59
CA GLY A 313 1.91 -16.31 1.78
C GLY A 313 3.22 -17.07 1.77
N GLU A 314 3.44 -17.93 2.76
CA GLU A 314 4.72 -18.65 2.90
C GLU A 314 5.06 -19.50 1.66
N SER A 315 4.09 -19.98 0.88
CA SER A 315 4.38 -20.72 -0.37
C SER A 315 4.99 -19.82 -1.45
N GLY A 316 4.66 -18.53 -1.44
CA GLY A 316 5.23 -17.50 -2.31
C GLY A 316 6.37 -16.71 -1.66
N GLY A 317 6.86 -17.13 -0.49
CA GLY A 317 7.90 -16.42 0.24
C GLY A 317 7.44 -15.10 0.91
N LEU A 318 6.14 -14.88 1.02
CA LEU A 318 5.53 -13.68 1.62
C LEU A 318 5.06 -13.96 3.05
N GLY A 319 5.71 -13.34 4.02
CA GLY A 319 5.42 -13.57 5.44
C GLY A 319 4.24 -12.76 5.95
N GLY A 320 3.90 -11.65 5.29
CA GLY A 320 2.86 -10.72 5.71
C GLY A 320 1.47 -10.99 5.16
N SER A 321 1.37 -11.60 3.96
CA SER A 321 0.12 -11.81 3.23
C SER A 321 -1.01 -12.43 4.04
N HIS A 322 -0.75 -13.50 4.81
CA HIS A 322 -1.76 -14.14 5.66
C HIS A 322 -2.38 -13.16 6.66
N ASP A 323 -1.54 -12.43 7.41
CA ASP A 323 -2.03 -11.51 8.45
C ASP A 323 -2.72 -10.29 7.83
N ASN A 324 -2.30 -9.89 6.62
CA ASN A 324 -2.93 -8.83 5.86
C ASN A 324 -4.36 -9.22 5.44
N ALA A 325 -4.52 -10.40 4.83
CA ALA A 325 -5.81 -10.98 4.46
C ALA A 325 -6.70 -11.24 5.68
N LEU A 326 -6.13 -11.77 6.76
CA LEU A 326 -6.83 -11.99 8.03
C LEU A 326 -7.33 -10.66 8.63
N GLY A 327 -6.53 -9.60 8.54
CA GLY A 327 -6.91 -8.26 8.95
C GLY A 327 -8.14 -7.71 8.22
N PHE A 328 -8.27 -8.02 6.92
CA PHE A 328 -9.46 -7.67 6.13
C PHE A 328 -10.71 -8.41 6.63
N VAL A 329 -10.69 -9.75 6.67
CA VAL A 329 -11.89 -10.52 7.03
C VAL A 329 -12.31 -10.30 8.48
N ASN A 330 -11.36 -10.15 9.42
CA ASN A 330 -11.70 -9.82 10.81
C ASN A 330 -12.33 -8.42 10.91
N GLY A 331 -11.82 -7.46 10.12
CA GLY A 331 -12.34 -6.10 10.12
C GLY A 331 -13.80 -6.00 9.67
N LEU A 332 -14.21 -6.79 8.67
CA LEU A 332 -15.60 -6.86 8.22
C LEU A 332 -16.48 -7.76 9.11
N TYR A 333 -15.93 -8.86 9.63
CA TYR A 333 -16.64 -9.71 10.60
C TYR A 333 -17.04 -8.94 11.87
N ASP A 334 -16.14 -8.09 12.38
CA ASP A 334 -16.43 -7.20 13.52
C ASP A 334 -17.56 -6.20 13.23
N ASP A 335 -17.90 -5.99 11.95
CA ASP A 335 -18.99 -5.14 11.47
C ASP A 335 -20.25 -5.94 11.08
N GLY A 336 -20.25 -7.25 11.32
CA GLY A 336 -21.41 -8.12 11.10
C GLY A 336 -21.47 -8.83 9.74
N TRP A 337 -20.42 -8.73 8.93
CA TRP A 337 -20.34 -9.40 7.62
C TRP A 337 -20.10 -10.91 7.78
N ASP A 338 -20.63 -11.70 6.84
CA ASP A 338 -20.33 -13.13 6.74
C ASP A 338 -19.02 -13.33 5.97
N ILE A 339 -18.11 -14.13 6.52
CA ILE A 339 -16.88 -14.52 5.83
C ILE A 339 -17.20 -15.78 5.02
N SER A 340 -17.43 -15.62 3.72
CA SER A 340 -17.71 -16.75 2.84
C SER A 340 -16.48 -17.62 2.62
N PHE A 341 -15.30 -17.00 2.52
CA PHE A 341 -14.03 -17.71 2.35
C PHE A 341 -12.79 -16.94 2.80
N ASN A 342 -11.74 -17.69 3.15
CA ASN A 342 -10.39 -17.18 3.41
C ASN A 342 -9.39 -18.27 3.02
N TRP A 343 -8.92 -18.24 1.78
CA TRP A 343 -8.08 -19.29 1.22
C TRP A 343 -6.68 -18.77 0.87
N GLY A 344 -5.66 -19.54 1.22
CA GLY A 344 -4.28 -19.15 1.12
C GLY A 344 -3.42 -20.19 0.41
N ASP A 345 -2.30 -19.71 -0.12
CA ASP A 345 -1.26 -20.53 -0.72
C ASP A 345 -1.87 -21.51 -1.75
N PHE A 346 -1.71 -22.81 -1.52
CA PHE A 346 -2.18 -23.88 -2.41
C PHE A 346 -3.71 -24.07 -2.43
N ASN A 347 -4.47 -23.32 -1.63
CA ASN A 347 -5.94 -23.35 -1.64
C ASN A 347 -6.58 -22.13 -2.32
N ALA A 348 -5.78 -21.13 -2.71
CA ALA A 348 -6.23 -19.98 -3.49
C ALA A 348 -6.29 -20.39 -4.98
N PHE A 349 -7.41 -20.98 -5.39
CA PHE A 349 -7.46 -21.71 -6.65
C PHE A 349 -7.72 -20.77 -7.83
N LYS A 350 -7.05 -20.99 -8.97
CA LYS A 350 -7.39 -20.25 -10.19
C LYS A 350 -8.84 -20.47 -10.66
N SER A 351 -9.45 -21.62 -10.33
CA SER A 351 -10.85 -21.87 -10.69
C SER A 351 -11.82 -20.93 -9.98
N ASP A 352 -11.51 -20.48 -8.75
CA ASP A 352 -12.33 -19.53 -7.98
C ASP A 352 -12.54 -18.20 -8.74
N TRP A 353 -11.63 -17.84 -9.66
CA TRP A 353 -11.65 -16.61 -10.47
C TRP A 353 -12.16 -16.79 -11.90
N THR A 354 -12.38 -18.04 -12.33
CA THR A 354 -12.59 -18.37 -13.75
C THR A 354 -13.82 -19.25 -13.96
N THR A 355 -13.85 -20.47 -13.44
CA THR A 355 -14.92 -21.46 -13.69
C THR A 355 -15.84 -21.68 -12.49
N ASP A 356 -15.33 -21.49 -11.28
CA ASP A 356 -16.07 -21.62 -10.01
C ASP A 356 -16.37 -20.23 -9.41
N ASN A 357 -16.27 -19.18 -10.24
CA ASN A 357 -16.54 -17.79 -9.89
C ASN A 357 -17.90 -17.59 -9.21
N ASP A 358 -18.91 -18.34 -9.66
CA ASP A 358 -20.28 -18.37 -9.14
C ASP A 358 -20.42 -18.88 -7.69
N ASP A 359 -19.37 -19.49 -7.12
CA ASP A 359 -19.37 -20.04 -5.76
C ASP A 359 -18.51 -19.20 -4.80
N TRP A 360 -17.44 -18.57 -5.32
CA TRP A 360 -16.42 -17.93 -4.51
C TRP A 360 -16.30 -16.43 -4.79
N ILE A 361 -15.43 -16.04 -5.73
CA ILE A 361 -15.03 -14.65 -5.91
C ILE A 361 -16.21 -13.76 -6.31
N ASP A 362 -17.05 -14.21 -7.25
CA ASP A 362 -18.17 -13.42 -7.79
C ASP A 362 -19.46 -13.53 -6.94
N ASN A 363 -19.41 -14.30 -5.85
CA ASN A 363 -20.56 -14.64 -5.00
C ASN A 363 -20.50 -13.96 -3.62
N VAL A 364 -19.73 -12.89 -3.51
CA VAL A 364 -19.62 -12.05 -2.30
C VAL A 364 -19.49 -10.58 -2.66
N ASP A 365 -19.92 -9.68 -1.77
CA ASP A 365 -19.88 -8.23 -2.01
C ASP A 365 -18.45 -7.65 -2.10
N PHE A 366 -17.52 -8.15 -1.27
CA PHE A 366 -16.18 -7.59 -1.14
C PHE A 366 -15.09 -8.66 -1.09
N VAL A 367 -14.19 -8.65 -2.08
CA VAL A 367 -13.00 -9.50 -2.13
C VAL A 367 -11.71 -8.73 -1.91
N PHE A 368 -10.82 -9.31 -1.10
CA PHE A 368 -9.44 -8.85 -0.92
C PHE A 368 -8.46 -9.95 -1.30
N TYR A 369 -7.53 -9.65 -2.20
CA TYR A 369 -6.41 -10.50 -2.55
C TYR A 369 -5.07 -9.87 -2.17
N THR A 370 -4.11 -10.68 -1.73
CA THR A 370 -2.72 -10.24 -1.56
C THR A 370 -1.69 -11.31 -1.91
N GLY A 371 -0.66 -10.95 -2.66
CA GLY A 371 0.32 -11.90 -3.20
C GLY A 371 1.31 -11.25 -4.18
N HIS A 372 1.83 -12.03 -5.13
CA HIS A 372 2.63 -11.52 -6.24
C HIS A 372 1.76 -11.24 -7.46
N ALA A 373 2.09 -10.18 -8.19
CA ALA A 373 1.36 -9.77 -9.38
C ALA A 373 2.27 -8.99 -10.34
N ASN A 374 1.78 -8.75 -11.55
CA ASN A 374 2.30 -7.77 -12.48
C ASN A 374 1.12 -7.07 -13.21
N LYS A 375 1.40 -6.21 -14.19
CA LYS A 375 0.36 -5.56 -15.01
C LYS A 375 -0.63 -6.48 -15.71
N ASP A 376 -0.26 -7.74 -15.93
CA ASP A 376 -1.08 -8.69 -16.68
C ASP A 376 -1.91 -9.61 -15.78
N GLY A 377 -1.71 -9.60 -14.46
CA GLY A 377 -2.49 -10.36 -13.49
C GLY A 377 -1.70 -10.80 -12.24
N TRP A 378 -2.12 -11.89 -11.59
CA TRP A 378 -1.58 -12.31 -10.29
C TRP A 378 -1.41 -13.83 -10.11
N GLU A 379 -0.56 -14.17 -9.15
CA GLU A 379 -0.19 -15.55 -8.79
C GLU A 379 -1.28 -16.24 -7.97
N LEU A 380 -1.54 -17.52 -8.27
CA LEU A 380 -2.50 -18.37 -7.55
C LEU A 380 -1.90 -19.78 -7.37
N ASP A 381 -2.63 -20.68 -6.69
CA ASP A 381 -2.27 -22.09 -6.49
C ASP A 381 -0.88 -22.28 -5.85
N GLY A 382 -0.55 -21.44 -4.88
CA GLY A 382 0.75 -21.43 -4.20
C GLY A 382 1.95 -21.19 -5.11
N GLY A 383 1.74 -20.52 -6.25
CA GLY A 383 2.79 -20.24 -7.25
C GLY A 383 2.80 -21.13 -8.47
N ASN A 384 1.83 -22.02 -8.58
CA ASN A 384 1.76 -22.95 -9.70
C ASN A 384 0.92 -22.40 -10.87
N SER A 385 0.10 -21.38 -10.62
CA SER A 385 -0.72 -20.76 -11.65
C SER A 385 -0.63 -19.24 -11.63
N PHE A 386 -1.04 -18.65 -12.75
CA PHE A 386 -1.12 -17.21 -12.94
C PHE A 386 -2.45 -16.91 -13.60
N LEU A 387 -3.27 -16.06 -12.97
CA LEU A 387 -4.48 -15.51 -13.58
C LEU A 387 -4.10 -14.31 -14.42
N THR A 388 -4.59 -14.24 -15.65
CA THR A 388 -4.43 -13.07 -16.51
C THR A 388 -5.73 -12.30 -16.68
N PHE A 389 -5.64 -11.02 -17.02
CA PHE A 389 -6.81 -10.15 -17.27
C PHE A 389 -7.78 -10.67 -18.36
N ASN A 390 -7.33 -11.57 -19.25
CA ASN A 390 -8.19 -12.19 -20.27
C ASN A 390 -8.91 -13.46 -19.79
N GLU A 391 -8.52 -14.00 -18.64
CA GLU A 391 -9.08 -15.22 -18.08
C GLU A 391 -10.10 -14.93 -16.98
N ILE A 392 -10.06 -13.73 -16.39
CA ILE A 392 -11.00 -13.34 -15.35
C ILE A 392 -12.44 -13.42 -15.89
N GLY A 393 -13.27 -14.18 -15.20
CA GLY A 393 -14.70 -14.30 -15.50
C GLY A 393 -15.47 -13.82 -14.30
N LEU A 394 -15.84 -12.54 -14.25
CA LEU A 394 -16.83 -12.03 -13.28
C LEU A 394 -18.09 -11.75 -14.08
N LEU A 395 -19.18 -12.47 -13.78
CA LEU A 395 -20.37 -12.60 -14.63
C LEU A 395 -21.66 -12.15 -13.94
N ASP A 396 -21.57 -11.17 -13.04
CA ASP A 396 -22.70 -10.42 -12.46
C ASP A 396 -23.54 -11.24 -11.48
N ARG A 397 -23.06 -11.34 -10.24
CA ARG A 397 -23.88 -11.89 -9.15
C ARG A 397 -23.96 -10.99 -7.94
N ASP A 398 -22.83 -10.76 -7.29
CA ASP A 398 -22.82 -10.05 -6.00
C ASP A 398 -21.54 -9.25 -5.78
N LEU A 399 -20.48 -9.44 -6.60
CA LEU A 399 -19.20 -8.79 -6.37
C LEU A 399 -19.18 -7.33 -6.79
N GLU A 400 -19.16 -6.45 -5.78
CA GLU A 400 -19.05 -5.01 -5.97
C GLU A 400 -17.60 -4.54 -5.95
N TRP A 401 -16.82 -4.98 -4.97
CA TRP A 401 -15.49 -4.41 -4.74
C TRP A 401 -14.40 -5.48 -4.70
N LEU A 402 -13.37 -5.27 -5.50
CA LEU A 402 -12.21 -6.16 -5.58
C LEU A 402 -10.92 -5.39 -5.32
N VAL A 403 -10.17 -5.80 -4.30
CA VAL A 403 -8.84 -5.25 -3.99
C VAL A 403 -7.77 -6.28 -4.31
N ILE A 404 -6.83 -5.92 -5.17
CA ILE A 404 -5.62 -6.69 -5.47
C ILE A 404 -4.43 -5.96 -4.82
N ALA A 405 -4.18 -6.26 -3.55
CA ALA A 405 -3.04 -5.75 -2.77
C ALA A 405 -1.75 -6.52 -3.13
N ALA A 406 -1.36 -6.42 -4.40
CA ALA A 406 -0.19 -7.05 -5.01
C ALA A 406 0.47 -6.12 -6.06
N CYS A 407 1.64 -6.50 -6.57
CA CYS A 407 2.46 -5.62 -7.41
C CYS A 407 1.86 -5.36 -8.80
N GLY A 408 1.57 -4.09 -9.11
CA GLY A 408 1.38 -3.62 -10.48
C GLY A 408 0.12 -3.98 -11.29
N PRO A 409 -0.95 -4.65 -10.82
CA PRO A 409 -2.12 -4.92 -11.67
C PRO A 409 -2.73 -3.65 -12.30
N LEU A 410 -2.57 -2.49 -11.66
CA LEU A 410 -3.06 -1.21 -12.16
C LEU A 410 -2.00 -0.34 -12.84
N GLN A 411 -0.89 -0.94 -13.30
CA GLN A 411 0.15 -0.26 -14.07
C GLN A 411 -0.41 0.40 -15.34
N ASP A 412 0.11 1.59 -15.64
CA ASP A 412 -0.28 2.37 -16.82
C ASP A 412 0.87 3.27 -17.31
N ASP A 413 0.97 3.45 -18.61
CA ASP A 413 1.98 4.29 -19.27
C ASP A 413 1.86 5.78 -18.89
N ILE A 414 0.69 6.26 -18.43
CA ILE A 414 0.55 7.66 -18.01
C ILE A 414 1.29 7.95 -16.68
N ILE A 415 1.50 6.93 -15.84
CA ILE A 415 2.15 7.07 -14.53
C ILE A 415 3.55 6.46 -14.51
N SER A 416 3.80 5.43 -15.34
CA SER A 416 5.08 4.75 -15.39
C SER A 416 5.32 4.13 -16.79
N PRO A 417 6.33 4.59 -17.54
CA PRO A 417 6.61 4.07 -18.88
C PRO A 417 6.78 2.55 -18.90
N GLY A 418 6.08 1.87 -19.81
CA GLY A 418 6.08 0.42 -19.94
C GLY A 418 4.95 -0.29 -19.17
N GLY A 419 4.11 0.46 -18.44
CA GLY A 419 2.93 -0.05 -17.74
C GLY A 419 1.83 -0.51 -18.70
N GLY A 420 1.80 0.03 -19.92
CA GLY A 420 0.76 -0.21 -20.93
C GLY A 420 -0.55 0.51 -20.58
N ASP A 421 -1.70 -0.08 -20.92
CA ASP A 421 -3.02 0.50 -20.65
C ASP A 421 -3.72 -0.22 -19.49
N VAL A 422 -4.11 0.48 -18.42
CA VAL A 422 -4.83 -0.12 -17.29
C VAL A 422 -6.21 -0.66 -17.68
N PHE A 423 -6.83 -0.10 -18.72
CA PHE A 423 -8.18 -0.48 -19.13
C PHE A 423 -8.25 -1.87 -19.80
N ARG A 424 -7.14 -2.61 -19.85
CA ARG A 424 -7.13 -4.04 -20.14
C ARG A 424 -8.00 -4.87 -19.18
N TRP A 425 -8.30 -4.32 -18.01
CA TRP A 425 -9.19 -4.93 -17.02
C TRP A 425 -10.69 -4.73 -17.31
N GLU A 426 -11.07 -4.07 -18.41
CA GLU A 426 -12.48 -3.90 -18.81
C GLU A 426 -13.32 -5.18 -18.74
N PRO A 427 -12.83 -6.37 -19.17
CA PRO A 427 -13.62 -7.59 -19.09
C PRO A 427 -14.11 -7.95 -17.68
N ALA A 428 -13.37 -7.57 -16.63
CA ALA A 428 -13.74 -7.82 -15.23
C ALA A 428 -14.99 -7.03 -14.79
N PHE A 429 -15.34 -5.94 -15.50
CA PHE A 429 -16.46 -5.05 -15.17
C PHE A 429 -17.74 -5.39 -15.93
N ARG A 430 -17.70 -6.36 -16.84
CA ARG A 430 -18.89 -6.76 -17.61
C ARG A 430 -19.95 -7.41 -16.75
N GLY A 431 -19.55 -7.95 -15.60
CA GLY A 431 -20.41 -8.58 -14.63
C GLY A 431 -20.67 -7.73 -13.40
N GLY A 432 -20.94 -6.44 -13.57
CA GLY A 432 -21.43 -5.61 -12.46
C GLY A 432 -20.37 -5.06 -11.49
N LEU A 433 -19.11 -5.52 -11.51
CA LEU A 433 -18.06 -5.01 -10.60
C LEU A 433 -18.04 -3.48 -10.52
N HIS A 434 -18.10 -2.93 -9.31
CA HIS A 434 -18.04 -1.49 -9.07
C HIS A 434 -16.61 -0.97 -9.12
N LEU A 435 -15.70 -1.55 -8.32
CA LEU A 435 -14.34 -1.06 -8.14
C LEU A 435 -13.30 -2.19 -8.24
N LEU A 436 -12.27 -1.97 -9.06
CA LEU A 436 -11.01 -2.70 -8.99
C LEU A 436 -9.93 -1.80 -8.39
N LEU A 437 -9.48 -2.15 -7.19
CA LEU A 437 -8.48 -1.42 -6.42
C LEU A 437 -7.17 -2.20 -6.39
N GLY A 438 -6.03 -1.51 -6.38
CA GLY A 438 -4.74 -2.18 -6.31
C GLY A 438 -3.56 -1.24 -6.41
N TYR A 439 -2.40 -1.79 -6.75
CA TYR A 439 -1.19 -1.02 -6.98
C TYR A 439 -0.82 -0.96 -8.46
N ALA A 440 -0.12 0.10 -8.83
CA ALA A 440 0.46 0.29 -10.15
C ALA A 440 2.00 0.26 -10.13
N SER A 441 2.56 -0.32 -9.07
CA SER A 441 4.01 -0.45 -8.83
C SER A 441 4.28 -1.66 -7.94
N VAL A 442 5.55 -2.02 -7.77
CA VAL A 442 5.97 -3.00 -6.78
C VAL A 442 5.86 -2.42 -5.37
N THR A 443 5.33 -3.20 -4.44
CA THR A 443 5.15 -2.82 -3.04
C THR A 443 5.96 -3.70 -2.09
N TYR A 444 5.96 -3.33 -0.81
CA TYR A 444 6.54 -4.13 0.26
C TYR A 444 5.49 -5.08 0.85
N ASP A 445 5.93 -6.29 1.18
CA ASP A 445 5.15 -7.24 1.95
C ASP A 445 4.85 -6.66 3.35
N ASN A 446 3.60 -6.76 3.79
CA ASN A 446 3.13 -6.17 5.05
C ASN A 446 1.91 -6.92 5.58
N THR A 447 1.45 -6.53 6.77
CA THR A 447 0.43 -7.25 7.55
C THR A 447 -0.86 -6.45 7.79
N ASP A 448 -1.02 -5.26 7.21
CA ASP A 448 -1.95 -4.27 7.77
C ASP A 448 -2.86 -3.53 6.79
N GLU A 449 -2.63 -3.62 5.48
CA GLU A 449 -3.46 -2.94 4.48
C GLU A 449 -4.94 -3.35 4.58
N GLY A 450 -5.24 -4.65 4.65
CA GLY A 450 -6.61 -5.16 4.74
C GLY A 450 -7.34 -4.70 6.01
N ARG A 451 -6.62 -4.65 7.14
CA ARG A 451 -7.15 -4.14 8.41
C ARG A 451 -7.43 -2.63 8.35
N LEU A 452 -6.55 -1.85 7.74
CA LEU A 452 -6.73 -0.40 7.63
C LEU A 452 -7.81 -0.02 6.62
N LEU A 453 -7.89 -0.73 5.50
CA LEU A 453 -8.96 -0.57 4.51
C LEU A 453 -10.35 -0.71 5.17
N THR A 454 -10.58 -1.83 5.84
CA THR A 454 -11.88 -2.12 6.47
C THR A 454 -12.19 -1.15 7.61
N LYS A 455 -11.17 -0.82 8.42
CA LYS A 455 -11.29 0.22 9.45
C LYS A 455 -11.76 1.56 8.86
N TYR A 456 -11.11 2.05 7.80
CA TYR A 456 -11.44 3.35 7.22
C TYR A 456 -12.78 3.37 6.50
N ALA A 457 -13.13 2.28 5.82
CA ALA A 457 -14.44 2.12 5.19
C ALA A 457 -15.58 2.16 6.22
N ARG A 458 -15.44 1.42 7.34
CA ARG A 458 -16.41 1.43 8.46
C ARG A 458 -16.52 2.77 9.19
N GLU A 459 -15.49 3.60 9.09
CA GLU A 459 -15.49 4.98 9.61
C GLU A 459 -16.20 5.96 8.66
N GLY A 460 -16.79 5.46 7.57
CA GLY A 460 -17.58 6.24 6.62
C GLY A 460 -16.75 6.87 5.50
N GLN A 461 -15.52 6.40 5.25
CA GLN A 461 -14.81 6.79 4.03
C GLN A 461 -15.33 6.00 2.83
N THR A 462 -15.28 6.60 1.64
CA THR A 462 -15.46 5.85 0.40
C THR A 462 -14.39 4.77 0.29
N ILE A 463 -14.67 3.70 -0.45
CA ILE A 463 -13.75 2.56 -0.57
C ILE A 463 -12.43 2.97 -1.24
N ILE A 464 -12.49 3.85 -2.25
CA ILE A 464 -11.30 4.43 -2.87
C ILE A 464 -10.46 5.18 -1.83
N ASN A 465 -11.09 6.04 -1.03
CA ASN A 465 -10.37 6.84 -0.03
C ASN A 465 -9.76 5.96 1.07
N ALA A 466 -10.52 4.97 1.55
CA ALA A 466 -10.08 4.00 2.53
C ALA A 466 -8.85 3.20 2.03
N TRP A 467 -8.88 2.75 0.77
CA TRP A 467 -7.75 2.04 0.16
C TRP A 467 -6.53 2.94 -0.03
N PHE A 468 -6.71 4.14 -0.58
CA PHE A 468 -5.61 5.06 -0.84
C PHE A 468 -4.93 5.50 0.46
N ARG A 469 -5.73 5.78 1.50
CA ARG A 469 -5.22 6.10 2.82
C ARG A 469 -4.45 4.92 3.43
N ALA A 470 -5.00 3.71 3.39
CA ALA A 470 -4.32 2.52 3.90
C ALA A 470 -2.97 2.30 3.20
N ALA A 471 -2.93 2.41 1.86
CA ALA A 471 -1.71 2.31 1.08
C ALA A 471 -0.68 3.39 1.45
N GLN A 472 -1.09 4.65 1.55
CA GLN A 472 -0.21 5.77 1.92
C GLN A 472 0.37 5.64 3.33
N GLU A 473 -0.40 5.11 4.28
CA GLU A 473 0.08 4.92 5.65
C GLU A 473 1.03 3.73 5.78
N ILE A 474 0.92 2.70 4.94
CA ILE A 474 1.71 1.46 5.05
C ILE A 474 2.95 1.46 4.15
N GLN A 475 2.79 1.82 2.89
CA GLN A 475 3.86 1.72 1.90
C GLN A 475 4.78 2.94 1.98
N PRO A 476 6.10 2.80 1.77
CA PRO A 476 6.96 3.96 1.52
C PRO A 476 6.59 4.64 0.19
N SER A 477 7.14 5.83 -0.06
CA SER A 477 6.90 6.51 -1.34
C SER A 477 7.64 5.89 -2.51
N GLN A 478 8.71 5.11 -2.23
CA GLN A 478 9.58 4.54 -3.24
C GLN A 478 10.00 3.10 -2.94
N ASN A 479 10.24 2.34 -4.00
CA ASN A 479 10.85 1.02 -4.02
C ASN A 479 12.23 1.07 -4.73
N THR A 480 12.86 -0.09 -4.95
CA THR A 480 14.17 -0.21 -5.60
C THR A 480 14.10 -0.51 -7.10
N PHE A 481 12.89 -0.63 -7.66
CA PHE A 481 12.68 -0.96 -9.07
C PHE A 481 12.74 0.29 -9.96
N GLY A 482 13.02 0.07 -11.25
CA GLY A 482 12.79 1.07 -12.29
C GLY A 482 11.42 0.91 -12.95
N PRO A 483 11.06 1.78 -13.91
CA PRO A 483 9.81 1.67 -14.65
C PRO A 483 9.67 0.30 -15.37
N PRO A 484 8.47 -0.28 -15.44
CA PRO A 484 7.21 0.27 -14.93
C PRO A 484 6.97 0.02 -13.42
N ASP A 485 7.80 -0.82 -12.81
CA ASP A 485 7.62 -1.34 -11.44
C ASP A 485 7.97 -0.34 -10.33
N GLY A 486 8.63 0.77 -10.66
CA GLY A 486 9.06 1.82 -9.74
C GLY A 486 9.73 3.01 -10.45
N PRO A 487 10.50 3.86 -9.74
CA PRO A 487 10.82 3.76 -8.31
C PRO A 487 9.69 4.26 -7.41
N ASP A 488 8.76 5.07 -7.91
CA ASP A 488 7.69 5.61 -7.09
C ASP A 488 6.57 4.58 -6.94
N ILE A 489 5.98 4.48 -5.74
CA ILE A 489 4.89 3.54 -5.46
C ILE A 489 3.55 4.24 -5.69
N TRP A 490 2.78 3.71 -6.64
CA TRP A 490 1.45 4.20 -6.99
C TRP A 490 0.36 3.24 -6.52
N VAL A 491 -0.64 3.77 -5.84
CA VAL A 491 -1.91 3.09 -5.55
C VAL A 491 -2.97 3.59 -6.52
N GLY A 492 -3.89 2.72 -6.94
CA GLY A 492 -4.91 3.08 -7.91
C GLY A 492 -6.27 2.42 -7.68
N ALA A 493 -7.26 2.96 -8.36
CA ALA A 493 -8.62 2.46 -8.45
C ALA A 493 -9.11 2.60 -9.89
N VAL A 494 -9.76 1.56 -10.41
CA VAL A 494 -10.41 1.53 -11.72
C VAL A 494 -11.89 1.27 -11.51
N TRP A 495 -12.73 1.98 -12.27
CA TRP A 495 -14.16 1.79 -12.26
C TRP A 495 -14.78 2.17 -13.59
N MET A 496 -15.98 1.65 -13.82
CA MET A 496 -16.79 1.97 -14.98
C MET A 496 -17.95 2.86 -14.58
N SER A 497 -18.28 3.84 -15.41
CA SER A 497 -19.40 4.75 -15.15
C SER A 497 -20.28 4.99 -16.36
N SER A 498 -21.51 5.38 -16.04
CA SER A 498 -22.55 5.82 -16.96
C SER A 498 -23.25 7.06 -16.37
N PRO A 499 -24.12 7.75 -17.12
CA PRO A 499 -24.89 8.86 -16.56
C PRO A 499 -25.79 8.48 -15.36
N SER A 500 -26.08 7.19 -15.16
CA SER A 500 -26.96 6.69 -14.10
C SER A 500 -26.24 5.91 -13.00
N SER A 501 -24.94 5.65 -13.12
CA SER A 501 -24.15 4.87 -12.16
C SER A 501 -22.70 5.36 -12.17
N ASP A 502 -22.19 5.72 -10.99
CA ASP A 502 -20.79 6.12 -10.78
C ASP A 502 -20.32 5.60 -9.41
N PRO A 503 -19.65 4.43 -9.40
CA PRO A 503 -19.16 3.82 -8.17
C PRO A 503 -18.00 4.55 -7.49
N SER A 504 -17.50 5.67 -8.04
CA SER A 504 -16.37 6.39 -7.44
C SER A 504 -16.63 6.93 -6.02
N GLN A 505 -17.89 7.02 -5.62
CA GLN A 505 -18.33 7.46 -4.29
C GLN A 505 -18.92 6.33 -3.44
N ASP A 506 -18.67 5.08 -3.82
CA ASP A 506 -19.11 3.93 -3.06
C ASP A 506 -18.48 3.90 -1.67
N HIS A 507 -19.34 3.62 -0.69
CA HIS A 507 -18.96 3.19 0.64
C HIS A 507 -19.19 1.69 0.74
N ILE A 508 -18.66 1.04 1.77
CA ILE A 508 -19.19 -0.29 2.10
C ILE A 508 -20.66 -0.15 2.51
N TRP A 509 -21.44 -1.22 2.34
CA TRP A 509 -22.82 -1.27 2.78
C TRP A 509 -22.96 -0.81 4.24
N ASP A 510 -24.08 -0.14 4.54
CA ASP A 510 -24.39 0.50 5.84
C ASP A 510 -23.46 1.63 6.30
N SER A 511 -22.40 1.96 5.57
CA SER A 511 -21.46 3.06 5.89
C SER A 511 -21.61 4.29 5.00
N GLY A 512 -22.49 4.26 4.01
CA GLY A 512 -22.77 5.39 3.12
C GLY A 512 -23.55 4.98 1.87
N SER A 513 -23.44 5.76 0.80
CA SER A 513 -24.07 5.44 -0.48
C SER A 513 -23.28 4.38 -1.24
N VAL A 514 -24.00 3.49 -1.91
CA VAL A 514 -23.49 2.55 -2.91
C VAL A 514 -24.21 2.86 -4.22
N SER A 515 -23.46 2.94 -5.32
CA SER A 515 -24.01 3.11 -6.66
C SER A 515 -24.88 1.92 -7.05
N ALA A 516 -25.69 2.08 -8.10
CA ALA A 516 -26.24 0.92 -8.81
C ALA A 516 -25.16 0.32 -9.72
N ASP A 517 -25.33 -0.95 -10.09
CA ASP A 517 -24.44 -1.70 -10.96
C ASP A 517 -24.20 -0.95 -12.28
N PRO A 518 -22.93 -0.76 -12.71
CA PRO A 518 -22.59 -0.04 -13.93
C PRO A 518 -22.84 -0.87 -15.19
N ILE A 519 -23.97 -1.57 -15.30
CA ILE A 519 -24.36 -2.32 -16.51
C ILE A 519 -24.66 -1.32 -17.66
N ASN A 520 -23.88 -1.35 -18.75
CA ASN A 520 -23.88 -0.37 -19.87
C ASN A 520 -23.08 0.93 -19.64
N PHE A 521 -21.90 0.81 -19.05
CA PHE A 521 -20.95 1.93 -18.94
C PHE A 521 -20.51 2.49 -20.30
N ASN A 522 -20.32 3.82 -20.35
CA ASN A 522 -19.80 4.53 -21.51
C ASN A 522 -18.43 5.19 -21.25
N LEU A 523 -17.96 5.10 -20.01
CA LEU A 523 -16.71 5.67 -19.55
C LEU A 523 -15.98 4.68 -18.64
N MET A 524 -14.68 4.53 -18.87
CA MET A 524 -13.76 3.82 -18.00
C MET A 524 -12.88 4.84 -17.32
N ASN A 525 -12.73 4.72 -16.00
CA ASN A 525 -11.99 5.67 -15.20
C ASN A 525 -10.90 4.94 -14.42
N ALA A 526 -9.76 5.59 -14.26
CA ALA A 526 -8.68 5.12 -13.43
C ALA A 526 -8.06 6.30 -12.70
N LEU A 527 -7.98 6.20 -11.38
CA LEU A 527 -7.38 7.20 -10.51
C LEU A 527 -6.15 6.60 -9.86
N TRP A 528 -5.05 7.34 -9.87
CA TRP A 528 -3.83 6.98 -9.17
C TRP A 528 -3.36 8.08 -8.25
N THR A 529 -2.77 7.70 -7.12
CA THR A 529 -2.06 8.63 -6.24
C THR A 529 -0.79 7.97 -5.71
N HIS A 530 0.18 8.78 -5.29
CA HIS A 530 1.41 8.26 -4.69
C HIS A 530 1.15 7.74 -3.28
N CYS A 531 1.80 6.64 -2.94
CA CYS A 531 1.91 6.18 -1.56
C CYS A 531 2.74 7.13 -0.73
#